data_AF-A0A8I1GK30-F1
#
_entry.id   AF-A0A8I1GK30-F1
#
_cell.length_a   1.000
_cell.length_b   1.000
_cell.length_c   1.000
_cell.angle_alpha   90.00
_cell.angle_beta   90.00
_cell.angle_gamma   90.00
#
_symmetry.space_group_name_H-M   'P 1'
#
loop_
_entity.id
_entity.type
_entity.pdbx_description
1 polymer ?
#
loop_
_entity_poly.entity_id
_entity_poly.type
_entity_poly.pdbx_seq_one_letter_code
_entity_poly.pdbx_strand_id
1 'polypeptide(L)'
;MSQDIEKQINQVNQKLRSVFEEQDRNQSAIQAQEQAEADFYECRSRNRRLFDRILGTWHGDREMSQFFMNTYQDAQHIERKVTFELENQKETLLKERRNLSDLENDLSYQQQQLAREVNA
;
A
#
# COMPACT_ATOMS: atom_id res chain seq x y z
N MET A 1 -16.74 38.64 -16.73
CA MET A 1 -16.01 37.69 -15.85
C MET A 1 -15.32 38.50 -14.77
N SER A 2 -15.60 38.24 -13.49
CA SER A 2 -14.89 38.91 -12.38
C SER A 2 -13.47 38.35 -12.30
N GLN A 3 -12.46 39.22 -12.23
CA GLN A 3 -11.05 38.82 -12.04
C GLN A 3 -10.85 37.95 -10.78
N ASP A 4 -11.78 38.03 -9.82
CA ASP A 4 -11.76 37.22 -8.61
C ASP A 4 -12.13 35.75 -8.87
N ILE A 5 -13.20 35.50 -9.64
CA ILE A 5 -13.67 34.15 -9.98
C ILE A 5 -12.63 33.42 -10.84
N GLU A 6 -11.98 34.13 -11.76
CA GLU A 6 -10.90 33.57 -12.59
C GLU A 6 -9.70 33.13 -11.74
N LYS A 7 -9.33 33.92 -10.72
CA LYS A 7 -8.28 33.54 -9.76
C LYS A 7 -8.68 32.30 -8.96
N GLN A 8 -9.93 32.22 -8.50
CA GLN A 8 -10.42 31.07 -7.75
C GLN A 8 -10.43 29.78 -8.59
N ILE A 9 -10.88 29.85 -9.85
CA ILE A 9 -10.83 28.71 -10.79
C ILE A 9 -9.39 28.25 -10.99
N ASN A 10 -8.46 29.17 -11.21
CA ASN A 10 -7.04 28.82 -11.38
C ASN A 10 -6.44 28.14 -10.13
N GLN A 11 -6.82 28.59 -8.93
CA GLN A 11 -6.41 27.93 -7.69
C GLN A 11 -6.96 26.51 -7.56
N VAL A 12 -8.25 26.31 -7.87
CA VAL A 12 -8.87 24.97 -7.85
C VAL A 12 -8.21 24.05 -8.87
N ASN A 13 -7.94 24.54 -10.09
CA ASN A 13 -7.24 23.79 -11.12
C ASN A 13 -5.83 23.37 -10.69
N GLN A 14 -5.10 24.26 -10.02
CA GLN A 14 -3.78 23.94 -9.49
C GLN A 14 -3.86 22.85 -8.41
N LYS A 15 -4.83 22.93 -7.50
CA LYS A 15 -5.04 21.89 -6.47
C LYS A 15 -5.43 20.55 -7.09
N LEU A 16 -6.34 20.53 -8.07
CA LEU A 16 -6.70 19.32 -8.81
C LEU A 16 -5.48 18.67 -9.45
N ARG A 17 -4.59 19.47 -10.07
CA ARG A 17 -3.33 18.96 -10.62
C ARG A 17 -2.45 18.31 -9.57
N SER A 18 -2.30 18.94 -8.40
CA SER A 18 -1.56 18.34 -7.28
C SER A 18 -2.18 17.02 -6.82
N VAL A 19 -3.51 16.94 -6.71
CA VAL A 19 -4.21 15.70 -6.35
C VAL A 19 -3.96 14.60 -7.37
N PHE A 20 -3.99 14.89 -8.67
CA PHE A 20 -3.68 13.90 -9.70
C PHE A 20 -2.25 13.37 -9.59
N GLU A 21 -1.27 14.23 -9.31
CA GLU A 21 0.11 13.81 -9.07
C GLU A 21 0.25 12.93 -7.83
N GLU A 22 -0.50 13.22 -6.75
CA GLU A 22 -0.51 12.40 -5.54
C GLU A 22 -1.21 11.06 -5.76
N GLN A 23 -2.30 11.03 -6.53
CA GLN A 23 -3.00 9.80 -6.92
C GLN A 23 -2.09 8.87 -7.74
N ASP A 24 -1.33 9.42 -8.70
CA ASP A 24 -0.39 8.64 -9.50
C ASP A 24 0.74 8.04 -8.65
N ARG A 25 1.28 8.82 -7.72
CA ARG A 25 2.27 8.35 -6.74
C ARG A 25 1.70 7.27 -5.84
N ASN A 26 0.50 7.48 -5.30
CA ASN A 26 -0.18 6.51 -4.43
C ASN A 26 -0.47 5.20 -5.19
N GLN A 27 -0.91 5.28 -6.45
CA GLN A 27 -1.14 4.11 -7.29
C GLN A 27 0.15 3.34 -7.58
N SER A 28 1.24 4.04 -7.87
CA SER A 28 2.57 3.43 -8.04
C SER A 28 3.05 2.74 -6.75
N ALA A 29 2.82 3.38 -5.60
CA ALA A 29 3.15 2.80 -4.30
C ALA A 29 2.31 1.55 -3.97
N ILE A 30 1.02 1.54 -4.34
CA ILE A 30 0.16 0.35 -4.20
C ILE A 30 0.70 -0.81 -5.04
N GLN A 31 1.09 -0.56 -6.30
CA GLN A 31 1.65 -1.61 -7.15
C GLN A 31 2.98 -2.15 -6.60
N ALA A 32 3.85 -1.27 -6.10
CA ALA A 32 5.09 -1.69 -5.44
C ALA A 32 4.81 -2.52 -4.18
N GLN A 33 3.80 -2.15 -3.40
CA GLN A 33 3.36 -2.89 -2.22
C GLN A 33 2.82 -4.28 -2.58
N GLU A 34 1.99 -4.38 -3.63
CA GLU A 34 1.46 -5.66 -4.12
C GLU A 34 2.58 -6.60 -4.59
N GLN A 35 3.60 -6.06 -5.27
CA GLN A 35 4.77 -6.84 -5.66
C GLN A 35 5.56 -7.32 -4.43
N ALA A 36 5.80 -6.44 -3.45
CA ALA A 36 6.49 -6.81 -2.21
C ALA A 36 5.74 -7.90 -1.43
N GLU A 37 4.40 -7.85 -1.38
CA GLU A 37 3.57 -8.90 -0.81
C GLU A 37 3.74 -10.23 -1.55
N ALA A 38 3.69 -10.20 -2.89
CA ALA A 38 3.85 -11.40 -3.71
C ALA A 38 5.23 -12.06 -3.49
N ASP A 39 6.30 -11.27 -3.51
CA ASP A 39 7.66 -11.74 -3.27
C ASP A 39 7.81 -12.33 -1.86
N PHE A 40 7.22 -11.68 -0.85
CA PHE A 40 7.22 -12.18 0.52
C PHE A 40 6.50 -13.52 0.64
N TYR A 41 5.30 -13.65 0.08
CA TYR A 41 4.55 -14.91 0.12
C TYR A 41 5.26 -16.04 -0.64
N GLU A 42 5.92 -15.73 -1.75
CA GLU A 42 6.75 -16.70 -2.44
C GLU A 42 7.91 -17.16 -1.55
N CYS A 43 8.67 -16.23 -0.97
CA CYS A 43 9.79 -16.51 -0.08
C CYS A 43 9.35 -17.38 1.11
N ARG A 44 8.24 -17.00 1.77
CA ARG A 44 7.61 -17.75 2.86
C ARG A 44 7.25 -19.17 2.44
N SER A 45 6.69 -19.35 1.25
CA SER A 45 6.35 -20.69 0.74
C SER A 45 7.58 -21.57 0.50
N ARG A 46 8.69 -20.97 0.06
CA ARG A 46 9.97 -21.65 -0.16
C ARG A 46 10.62 -22.02 1.18
N ASN A 47 10.58 -21.09 2.13
CA ASN A 47 11.06 -21.27 3.49
C ASN A 47 10.35 -22.45 4.18
N ARG A 48 9.01 -22.46 4.18
CA ARG A 48 8.22 -23.60 4.70
C ARG A 48 8.64 -24.94 4.09
N ARG A 49 8.73 -25.01 2.76
CA ARG A 49 9.14 -26.24 2.04
C ARG A 49 10.56 -26.69 2.41
N LEU A 50 11.46 -25.75 2.67
CA LEU A 50 12.83 -26.05 3.13
C LEU A 50 12.79 -26.70 4.51
N PHE A 51 12.10 -26.08 5.48
CA PHE A 51 12.03 -26.63 6.84
C PHE A 51 11.30 -27.97 6.90
N ASP A 52 10.23 -28.16 6.11
CA ASP A 52 9.55 -29.45 6.01
C ASP A 52 10.53 -30.57 5.57
N ARG A 53 11.43 -30.27 4.62
CA ARG A 53 12.47 -31.23 4.17
C ARG A 53 13.56 -31.46 5.21
N ILE A 54 14.05 -30.39 5.84
CA ILE A 54 15.12 -30.47 6.84
C ILE A 54 14.63 -31.28 8.06
N LEU A 55 13.46 -30.93 8.59
CA LEU A 55 12.88 -31.63 9.73
C LEU A 55 12.52 -33.08 9.40
N GLY A 56 12.05 -33.35 8.17
CA GLY A 56 11.85 -34.71 7.68
C GLY A 56 13.15 -35.52 7.57
N THR A 57 14.29 -34.89 7.29
CA THR A 57 15.59 -35.55 7.15
C THR A 57 16.23 -35.84 8.51
N TRP A 58 16.19 -34.88 9.43
CA TRP A 58 16.91 -34.94 10.71
C TRP A 58 16.06 -35.50 11.87
N HIS A 59 14.90 -36.09 11.59
CA HIS A 59 13.98 -36.61 12.62
C HIS A 59 14.58 -37.67 13.56
N GLY A 60 15.63 -38.37 13.14
CA GLY A 60 16.34 -39.36 13.95
C GLY A 60 17.41 -38.78 14.89
N ASP A 61 17.83 -37.53 14.67
CA ASP A 61 18.78 -36.82 15.52
C ASP A 61 18.02 -35.79 16.37
N ARG A 62 17.90 -36.07 17.66
CA ARG A 62 17.13 -35.25 18.60
C ARG A 62 17.69 -33.83 18.72
N GLU A 63 19.01 -33.66 18.75
CA GLU A 63 19.64 -32.36 18.94
C GLU A 63 19.44 -31.50 17.70
N MET A 64 19.72 -32.07 16.52
CA MET A 64 19.52 -31.38 15.25
C MET A 64 18.05 -31.08 14.96
N SER A 65 17.15 -32.03 15.24
CA SER A 65 15.71 -31.81 15.10
C SER A 65 15.21 -30.67 16.01
N GLN A 66 15.69 -30.59 17.25
CA GLN A 66 15.31 -29.51 18.17
C GLN A 66 15.86 -28.16 17.69
N PHE A 67 17.12 -28.12 17.24
CA PHE A 67 17.75 -26.92 16.69
C PHE A 67 16.92 -26.34 15.54
N PHE A 68 16.60 -27.16 14.53
CA PHE A 68 15.83 -26.71 13.37
C PHE A 68 14.39 -26.33 13.72
N MET A 69 13.75 -27.01 14.69
CA MET A 69 12.43 -26.60 15.17
C MET A 69 12.45 -25.21 15.80
N ASN A 70 13.43 -24.93 16.64
CA ASN A 70 13.58 -23.60 17.26
C ASN A 70 13.85 -22.53 16.19
N THR A 71 14.76 -22.79 15.25
CA THR A 71 15.04 -21.87 14.13
C THR A 71 13.79 -21.63 13.27
N TYR A 72 12.98 -22.66 13.03
CA TYR A 72 11.75 -22.51 12.26
C TYR A 72 10.71 -21.66 13.01
N GLN A 73 10.60 -21.84 14.32
CA GLN A 73 9.75 -21.00 15.17
C GLN A 73 10.19 -19.53 15.10
N ASP A 74 11.49 -19.26 15.21
CA ASP A 74 12.04 -17.90 15.09
C ASP A 74 11.73 -17.29 13.70
N ALA A 75 11.90 -18.07 12.64
CA ALA A 75 11.54 -17.64 11.28
C ALA A 75 10.04 -17.32 11.18
N GLN A 76 9.15 -18.15 11.75
CA GLN A 76 7.71 -17.89 11.79
C GLN A 76 7.35 -16.63 12.58
N HIS A 77 8.08 -16.32 13.64
CA HIS A 77 7.90 -15.07 14.39
C HIS A 77 8.25 -13.85 13.53
N ILE A 78 9.34 -13.91 12.78
CA ILE A 78 9.72 -12.86 11.83
C ILE A 78 8.68 -12.75 10.72
N GLU A 79 8.24 -13.86 10.13
CA GLU A 79 7.20 -13.88 9.08
C GLU A 79 5.91 -13.19 9.54
N ARG A 80 5.45 -13.43 10.78
CA ARG A 80 4.25 -12.76 11.32
C ARG A 80 4.45 -11.25 11.43
N LYS A 81 5.62 -10.81 11.89
CA LYS A 81 5.93 -9.39 12.01
C LYS A 81 5.92 -8.71 10.64
N VAL A 82 6.58 -9.30 9.65
CA VAL A 82 6.61 -8.78 8.28
C VAL A 82 5.21 -8.79 7.65
N THR A 83 4.42 -9.83 7.89
CA THR A 83 3.02 -9.89 7.42
C THR A 83 2.22 -8.70 7.95
N PHE A 84 2.31 -8.42 9.25
CA PHE A 84 1.63 -7.29 9.87
C PHE A 84 2.10 -5.94 9.31
N GLU A 85 3.41 -5.77 9.09
CA GLU A 85 3.97 -4.55 8.51
C GLU A 85 3.44 -4.32 7.07
N LEU A 86 3.39 -5.37 6.25
CA LEU A 86 2.85 -5.30 4.89
C LEU A 86 1.35 -4.98 4.88
N GLU A 87 0.56 -5.64 5.74
CA GLU A 87 -0.88 -5.37 5.87
C GLU A 87 -1.15 -3.93 6.29
N ASN A 88 -0.41 -3.41 7.27
CA ASN A 88 -0.54 -2.04 7.74
C ASN A 88 -0.17 -1.02 6.66
N GLN A 89 0.93 -1.25 5.94
CA GLN A 89 1.35 -0.37 4.84
C GLN A 89 0.30 -0.34 3.72
N LYS A 90 -0.25 -1.50 3.35
CA LYS A 90 -1.34 -1.58 2.39
C LYS A 90 -2.59 -0.84 2.85
N GLU A 91 -2.97 -1.00 4.11
CA GLU A 91 -4.13 -0.28 4.66
C GLU A 91 -3.92 1.24 4.60
N THR A 92 -2.72 1.74 4.95
CA THR A 92 -2.38 3.16 4.85
C THR A 92 -2.51 3.68 3.41
N LEU A 93 -1.94 2.96 2.44
CA LEU A 93 -2.01 3.35 1.02
C LEU A 93 -3.45 3.37 0.51
N LEU A 94 -4.27 2.39 0.90
CA LEU A 94 -5.68 2.32 0.51
C LEU A 94 -6.53 3.42 1.17
N LYS A 95 -6.21 3.83 2.40
CA LYS A 95 -6.83 4.98 3.06
C LYS A 95 -6.46 6.28 2.35
N GLU A 96 -5.19 6.47 2.03
CA GLU A 96 -4.71 7.63 1.28
C GLU A 96 -5.42 7.74 -0.08
N ARG A 97 -5.54 6.63 -0.83
CA ARG A 97 -6.28 6.60 -2.10
C ARG A 97 -7.73 7.09 -1.96
N ARG A 98 -8.42 6.68 -0.89
CA ARG A 98 -9.79 7.12 -0.60
C ARG A 98 -9.83 8.62 -0.31
N ASN A 99 -8.95 9.10 0.56
CA ASN A 99 -8.86 10.52 0.90
C ASN A 99 -8.57 11.40 -0.33
N LEU A 100 -7.69 10.94 -1.22
CA LEU A 100 -7.38 11.63 -2.48
C LEU A 100 -8.58 11.66 -3.42
N SER A 101 -9.34 10.56 -3.50
CA SER A 101 -10.58 10.52 -4.29
C SER A 101 -11.66 11.44 -3.73
N ASP A 102 -11.82 11.49 -2.41
CA ASP A 102 -12.78 12.40 -1.76
C ASP A 102 -12.38 13.86 -2.02
N LEU A 103 -11.09 14.18 -1.91
CA LEU A 103 -10.57 15.52 -2.18
C LEU A 103 -10.73 15.93 -3.66
N GLU A 104 -10.51 15.01 -4.60
CA GLU A 104 -10.75 15.24 -6.02
C GLU A 104 -12.24 15.57 -6.27
N ASN A 105 -13.15 14.82 -5.66
CA ASN A 105 -14.59 15.04 -5.79
C ASN A 105 -15.00 16.42 -5.26
N ASP A 106 -14.50 16.81 -4.09
CA ASP A 106 -14.77 18.12 -3.49
C ASP A 106 -14.27 19.27 -4.38
N LEU A 107 -13.03 19.16 -4.89
CA LEU A 107 -12.46 20.17 -5.79
C LEU A 107 -13.18 20.24 -7.13
N SER A 108 -13.59 19.10 -7.69
CA SER A 108 -14.37 19.02 -8.92
C SER A 108 -15.74 19.67 -8.76
N TYR A 109 -16.39 19.47 -7.61
CA TYR A 109 -17.65 20.11 -7.28
C TYR A 109 -17.48 21.64 -7.16
N GLN A 110 -16.46 22.12 -6.46
CA GLN A 110 -16.14 23.55 -6.37
C GLN A 110 -15.89 24.17 -7.75
N GLN A 111 -15.13 23.49 -8.61
CA GLN A 111 -14.86 23.95 -9.97
C GLN A 111 -16.15 24.12 -10.77
N GLN A 112 -17.10 23.17 -10.66
CA GLN A 112 -18.39 23.26 -11.34
C GLN A 112 -19.25 24.41 -10.82
N GLN A 113 -19.25 24.68 -9.51
CA GLN A 113 -19.97 25.82 -8.94
C GLN A 113 -19.43 27.14 -9.50
N LEU A 114 -18.11 27.34 -9.47
CA LEU A 114 -17.47 28.52 -10.02
C LEU A 114 -17.75 28.68 -11.52
N ALA A 115 -17.72 27.59 -12.29
CA ALA A 115 -18.07 27.63 -13.71
C ALA A 115 -19.53 28.03 -13.97
N ARG A 116 -20.46 27.66 -13.09
CA ARG A 116 -21.87 28.12 -13.18
C ARG A 116 -22.00 29.60 -12.88
N GLU A 117 -21.28 30.10 -11.87
CA GLU A 117 -21.25 31.52 -11.52
C GLU A 117 -20.62 32.41 -12.60
N VAL A 118 -19.68 31.87 -13.39
CA VAL A 118 -19.13 32.57 -14.57
C VAL A 118 -20.17 32.72 -15.68
N ASN A 119 -21.08 31.75 -15.81
CA ASN A 119 -22.08 31.67 -16.89
C ASN A 119 -23.44 32.30 -16.53
N ALA A 120 -23.65 32.68 -15.26
CA ALA A 120 -24.84 33.36 -14.77
C ALA A 120 -24.69 34.89 -14.89
#